data_AF-A0A321LFW7-F1
#
_entry.id   AF-A0A321LFW7-F1
#
_cell.length_a   1.000
_cell.length_b   1.000
_cell.length_c   1.000
_cell.angle_alpha   90.00
_cell.angle_beta   90.00
_cell.angle_gamma   90.00
#
_symmetry.space_group_name_H-M   'P 1'
#
loop_
_entity.id
_entity.type
_entity.pdbx_description
1 polymer ?
#
loop_
_entity_poly.entity_id
_entity_poly.type
_entity_poly.pdbx_seq_one_letter_code
_entity_poly.pdbx_strand_id
1 'polypeptide(L)'
;MDTPQPAPLLRRAGFSFLLGFGIFLAGALLQIMFRRLGISGMWELVDNIVSGIVTGLIAFFYEKQHHKSVVRNIRMIAAMNHHVRNALQSILYVPYSSTQADQVKVIQSSVERIQWALREILSGEISEDQVFSQGPPAQK
;
A
#
# COMPACT_ATOMS: atom_id res chain seq x y z
N MET A 1 9.37 -15.28 15.48
CA MET A 1 9.18 -14.02 14.71
C MET A 1 8.39 -14.43 13.47
N ASP A 2 7.07 -14.50 13.62
CA ASP A 2 6.17 -14.98 12.57
C ASP A 2 5.88 -13.84 11.61
N THR A 3 6.49 -13.88 10.43
CA THR A 3 6.14 -12.96 9.35
C THR A 3 4.76 -13.34 8.84
N PRO A 4 3.76 -12.43 8.83
CA PRO A 4 2.47 -12.72 8.24
C PRO A 4 2.70 -12.92 6.73
N GLN A 5 2.60 -14.17 6.28
CA GLN A 5 2.72 -14.49 4.88
C GLN A 5 1.70 -13.67 4.08
N PRO A 6 2.12 -12.90 3.05
CA PRO A 6 1.19 -12.20 2.21
C PRO A 6 0.30 -13.26 1.55
N ALA A 7 -1.01 -13.23 1.86
CA ALA A 7 -1.97 -14.14 1.24
C ALA A 7 -1.70 -14.16 -0.28
N PRO A 8 -1.42 -15.34 -0.86
CA PRO A 8 -0.82 -15.41 -2.19
C PRO A 8 -1.72 -14.69 -3.16
N LEU A 9 -1.15 -13.80 -3.98
CA LEU A 9 -1.87 -12.99 -4.97
C LEU A 9 -2.83 -13.85 -5.81
N LEU A 10 -2.48 -15.11 -6.03
CA LEU A 10 -3.29 -16.15 -6.68
C LEU A 10 -4.62 -16.44 -5.96
N ARG A 11 -4.65 -16.42 -4.63
CA ARG A 11 -5.85 -16.67 -3.82
C ARG A 11 -6.79 -15.47 -3.88
N ARG A 12 -6.25 -14.24 -3.89
CA ARG A 12 -7.03 -13.00 -4.08
C ARG A 12 -7.55 -12.84 -5.51
N ALA A 13 -6.71 -13.16 -6.50
CA ALA A 13 -7.12 -13.23 -7.91
C ALA A 13 -8.18 -14.33 -8.12
N GLY A 14 -8.01 -15.49 -7.47
CA GLY A 14 -8.96 -16.58 -7.47
C GLY A 14 -10.32 -16.18 -6.90
N PHE A 15 -10.38 -15.46 -5.77
CA PHE A 15 -11.63 -14.92 -5.24
C PHE A 15 -12.29 -13.91 -6.18
N SER A 16 -11.52 -13.01 -6.78
CA SER A 16 -12.06 -12.02 -7.72
C SER A 16 -12.59 -12.68 -9.00
N PHE A 17 -11.88 -13.69 -9.49
CA PHE A 17 -12.29 -14.51 -10.63
C PHE A 17 -13.54 -15.34 -10.31
N LEU A 18 -13.57 -16.02 -9.16
CA LEU A 18 -14.74 -16.80 -8.72
C LEU A 18 -15.98 -15.92 -8.54
N LEU A 19 -15.80 -14.72 -8.02
CA LEU A 19 -16.88 -13.78 -7.80
C LEU A 19 -17.40 -13.23 -9.13
N GLY A 20 -16.51 -12.80 -10.04
CA GLY A 20 -16.89 -12.41 -11.40
C GLY A 20 -17.54 -13.55 -12.20
N PHE A 21 -17.01 -14.76 -12.07
CA PHE A 21 -17.55 -15.97 -12.69
C PHE A 21 -18.93 -16.33 -12.12
N GLY A 22 -19.14 -16.15 -10.81
CA GLY A 22 -20.44 -16.35 -10.17
C GLY A 22 -21.50 -15.36 -10.66
N ILE A 23 -21.14 -14.08 -10.82
CA ILE A 23 -22.02 -13.05 -11.39
C ILE A 23 -22.38 -13.41 -12.84
N PHE A 24 -21.38 -13.82 -13.64
CA PHE A 24 -21.59 -14.25 -15.03
C PHE A 24 -22.52 -15.47 -15.11
N LEU A 25 -22.31 -16.48 -14.27
CA LEU A 25 -23.17 -17.68 -14.24
C LEU A 25 -24.60 -17.34 -13.86
N ALA A 26 -24.79 -16.45 -12.87
CA ALA A 26 -26.10 -16.01 -12.43
C ALA A 26 -26.86 -15.28 -13.54
N GLY A 27 -26.21 -14.34 -14.23
CA GLY A 27 -26.78 -13.64 -15.39
C GLY A 27 -27.13 -14.61 -16.53
N ALA A 28 -26.22 -15.53 -16.87
CA ALA A 28 -26.47 -16.54 -17.91
C ALA A 28 -27.66 -17.46 -17.58
N LEU A 29 -27.79 -17.90 -16.32
CA LEU A 29 -28.91 -18.72 -15.87
C LEU A 29 -30.24 -17.97 -15.90
N LEU A 30 -30.25 -16.72 -15.44
CA LEU A 30 -31.42 -15.83 -15.52
C LEU A 30 -31.85 -15.63 -16.97
N GLN A 31 -30.91 -15.37 -17.88
CA GLN A 31 -31.19 -15.18 -19.29
C GLN A 31 -31.78 -16.44 -19.95
N ILE A 32 -31.26 -17.62 -19.62
CA ILE A 32 -31.80 -18.91 -20.09
C ILE A 32 -33.22 -19.15 -19.54
N MET A 33 -33.46 -18.85 -18.25
CA MET A 33 -34.79 -18.97 -17.64
C MET A 33 -35.81 -18.00 -18.24
N PHE A 34 -35.44 -16.73 -18.44
CA PHE A 34 -36.32 -15.72 -19.03
C PHE A 34 -36.69 -16.04 -20.47
N ARG A 35 -35.73 -16.55 -21.28
CA ARG A 35 -36.02 -17.02 -22.64
C ARG A 35 -37.00 -18.20 -22.66
N ARG A 36 -36.93 -19.11 -21.69
CA ARG A 36 -37.91 -20.20 -21.56
C ARG A 36 -39.30 -19.71 -21.14
N LEU A 37 -39.40 -18.58 -20.42
CA LEU A 37 -40.68 -17.99 -20.01
C LEU A 37 -41.29 -17.05 -21.08
N GLY A 38 -40.62 -16.79 -22.20
CA GLY A 38 -41.16 -15.99 -23.31
C GLY A 38 -41.27 -14.48 -23.04
N ILE A 39 -40.62 -13.99 -21.99
CA ILE A 39 -40.64 -12.57 -21.60
C ILE A 39 -39.50 -11.86 -22.35
N SER A 40 -39.83 -11.14 -23.42
CA SER A 40 -38.85 -10.55 -24.36
C SER A 40 -38.60 -9.06 -24.12
N GLY A 41 -37.33 -8.66 -24.10
CA GLY A 41 -36.88 -7.30 -24.41
C GLY A 41 -36.29 -6.52 -23.24
N MET A 42 -37.13 -5.96 -22.37
CA MET A 42 -36.69 -4.97 -21.37
C MET A 42 -35.80 -5.59 -20.26
N TRP A 43 -36.05 -6.85 -19.90
CA TRP A 43 -35.38 -7.51 -18.78
C TRP A 43 -33.93 -7.90 -19.08
N GLU A 44 -33.57 -8.17 -20.34
CA GLU A 44 -32.17 -8.44 -20.73
C GLU A 44 -31.29 -7.18 -20.60
N LEU A 45 -31.87 -5.99 -20.87
CA LEU A 45 -31.20 -4.71 -20.65
C LEU A 45 -30.99 -4.42 -19.16
N VAL A 46 -32.01 -4.69 -18.34
CA VAL A 46 -31.93 -4.52 -16.88
C VAL A 46 -30.85 -5.41 -16.28
N ASP A 47 -30.76 -6.68 -16.70
CA ASP A 47 -29.74 -7.62 -16.20
C ASP A 47 -28.31 -7.16 -16.53
N ASN A 48 -28.07 -6.73 -17.77
CA ASN A 48 -26.76 -6.20 -18.17
C ASN A 48 -26.38 -4.92 -17.40
N ILE A 49 -27.33 -4.02 -17.15
CA ILE A 49 -27.11 -2.81 -16.37
C ILE A 49 -26.78 -3.16 -14.91
N VAL A 50 -27.54 -4.06 -14.30
CA VAL A 50 -27.31 -4.50 -12.91
C VAL A 50 -25.95 -5.17 -12.79
N SER A 51 -25.61 -6.08 -13.71
CA SER A 51 -24.32 -6.76 -13.74
C SER A 51 -23.14 -5.78 -13.92
N GLY A 52 -23.30 -4.79 -14.81
CA GLY A 52 -22.31 -3.73 -15.00
C GLY A 52 -22.11 -2.86 -13.75
N ILE A 53 -23.19 -2.49 -13.06
CA ILE A 53 -23.13 -1.74 -11.80
C ILE A 53 -22.43 -2.55 -10.72
N VAL A 54 -22.80 -3.83 -10.54
CA VAL A 54 -22.20 -4.69 -9.52
C VAL A 54 -20.71 -4.89 -9.81
N THR A 55 -20.35 -5.18 -11.05
CA THR A 55 -18.94 -5.36 -11.45
C THR A 55 -18.13 -4.08 -11.25
N GLY A 56 -18.69 -2.92 -11.64
CA GLY A 56 -18.06 -1.62 -11.46
C GLY A 56 -17.87 -1.26 -9.98
N LEU A 57 -18.86 -1.53 -9.13
CA LEU A 57 -18.76 -1.31 -7.69
C LEU A 57 -17.66 -2.17 -7.08
N ILE A 58 -17.59 -3.45 -7.43
CA ILE A 58 -16.57 -4.37 -6.91
C ILE A 58 -15.18 -3.91 -7.32
N ALA A 59 -14.98 -3.56 -8.60
CA ALA A 59 -13.72 -3.01 -9.09
C ALA A 59 -13.34 -1.73 -8.33
N PHE A 60 -14.30 -0.82 -8.14
CA PHE A 60 -14.08 0.45 -7.43
C PHE A 60 -13.68 0.23 -5.96
N PHE A 61 -14.37 -0.65 -5.23
CA PHE A 61 -14.03 -0.95 -3.84
C PHE A 61 -12.64 -1.60 -3.73
N TYR A 62 -12.31 -2.51 -4.65
CA TYR A 62 -11.02 -3.17 -4.70
C TYR A 62 -9.88 -2.18 -4.96
N GLU A 63 -10.05 -1.31 -5.96
CA GLU A 63 -9.06 -0.30 -6.32
C GLU A 63 -8.86 0.73 -5.20
N LYS A 64 -9.96 1.17 -4.55
CA LYS A 64 -9.90 2.08 -3.41
C LYS A 64 -9.13 1.49 -2.23
N GLN A 65 -9.26 0.18 -1.98
CA GLN A 65 -8.53 -0.50 -0.91
C GLN A 65 -7.03 -0.66 -1.23
N HIS A 66 -6.70 -0.98 -2.48
CA HIS A 66 -5.31 -1.06 -2.94
C HIS A 66 -4.62 0.29 -2.92
N HIS A 67 -5.30 1.34 -3.39
CA HIS A 67 -4.74 2.69 -3.47
C HIS A 67 -4.25 3.19 -2.12
N LYS A 68 -5.01 2.93 -1.04
CA LYS A 68 -4.59 3.31 0.32
C LYS A 68 -3.28 2.66 0.75
N SER A 69 -3.06 1.39 0.40
CA SER A 69 -1.85 0.66 0.77
C SER A 69 -0.64 1.15 -0.03
N VAL A 70 -0.83 1.41 -1.32
CA VAL A 70 0.23 1.96 -2.20
C VAL A 70 0.62 3.36 -1.75
N VAL A 71 -0.34 4.25 -1.50
CA VAL A 71 -0.08 5.61 -1.04
C VAL A 71 0.67 5.62 0.29
N ARG A 72 0.28 4.76 1.25
CA ARG A 72 0.98 4.61 2.52
C ARG A 72 2.44 4.19 2.34
N ASN A 73 2.69 3.21 1.46
CA ASN A 73 4.06 2.74 1.20
C ASN A 73 4.92 3.83 0.56
N ILE A 74 4.38 4.59 -0.40
CA ILE A 74 5.09 5.70 -1.04
C ILE A 74 5.45 6.79 -0.02
N ARG A 75 4.52 7.13 0.89
CA ARG A 75 4.75 8.12 1.95
C ARG A 75 5.83 7.66 2.93
N MET A 76 5.82 6.40 3.33
CA MET A 76 6.84 5.79 4.19
C MET A 76 8.23 5.87 3.53
N ILE A 77 8.34 5.54 2.24
CA ILE A 77 9.58 5.67 1.47
C ILE A 77 10.02 7.15 1.40
N ALA A 78 9.09 8.08 1.18
CA ALA A 78 9.40 9.51 1.14
C ALA A 78 9.94 10.02 2.48
N ALA A 79 9.35 9.59 3.60
CA ALA A 79 9.79 9.95 4.94
C ALA A 79 11.17 9.37 5.28
N MET A 80 11.42 8.10 4.93
CA MET A 80 12.74 7.48 5.05
C MET A 80 13.79 8.25 4.24
N ASN A 81 13.50 8.55 2.97
CA ASN A 81 14.40 9.30 2.11
C ASN A 81 14.71 10.69 2.67
N HIS A 82 13.74 11.36 3.30
CA HIS A 82 13.97 12.65 3.95
C HIS A 82 15.02 12.52 5.08
N HIS A 83 14.88 11.53 5.96
CA HIS A 83 15.83 11.29 7.04
C HIS A 83 17.22 10.87 6.55
N VAL A 84 17.29 10.00 5.53
CA VAL A 84 18.56 9.60 4.90
C VAL A 84 19.24 10.80 4.27
N ARG A 85 18.52 11.63 3.51
CA ARG A 85 19.05 12.85 2.90
C ARG A 85 19.59 13.81 3.95
N ASN A 86 18.84 14.04 5.02
CA ASN A 86 19.25 14.95 6.10
C ASN A 86 20.53 14.44 6.81
N ALA A 87 20.62 13.14 7.05
CA ALA A 87 21.82 12.54 7.64
C ALA A 87 23.04 12.62 6.70
N LEU A 88 22.86 12.37 5.40
CA LEU A 88 23.95 12.52 4.42
C LEU A 88 24.41 13.97 4.30
N GLN A 89 23.50 14.94 4.36
CA GLN A 89 23.87 16.36 4.42
C GLN A 89 24.74 16.66 5.64
N SER A 90 24.37 16.15 6.81
CA SER A 90 25.16 16.29 8.04
C SER A 90 26.59 15.74 7.87
N ILE A 91 26.76 14.58 7.24
CA ILE A 91 28.08 14.01 6.90
C ILE A 91 28.84 14.91 5.92
N LEU A 92 28.16 15.47 4.92
CA LEU A 92 28.79 16.34 3.93
C LEU A 92 29.36 17.63 4.55
N TYR A 93 28.77 18.11 5.64
CA TYR A 93 29.24 19.30 6.37
C TYR A 93 30.35 19.02 7.39
N VAL A 94 30.74 17.76 7.60
CA VAL A 94 31.82 17.34 8.50
C VAL A 94 33.14 18.08 8.27
N PRO A 95 33.62 18.32 7.03
CA PRO A 95 34.88 19.03 6.79
C PRO A 95 34.92 20.46 7.33
N TYR A 96 33.77 21.05 7.65
CA TYR A 96 33.65 22.40 8.21
C TYR A 96 33.61 22.43 9.75
N SER A 97 33.69 21.27 10.41
CA SER A 97 33.63 21.17 11.87
C SER A 97 34.99 21.31 12.54
N SER A 98 34.94 21.86 13.77
CA SER A 98 36.08 22.47 14.46
C SER A 98 37.17 21.48 14.88
N THR A 99 36.80 20.24 15.23
CA THR A 99 37.73 19.23 15.75
C THR A 99 37.49 17.86 15.12
N GLN A 100 38.53 17.04 15.03
CA GLN A 100 38.42 15.66 14.55
C GLN A 100 37.45 14.81 15.40
N ALA A 101 37.36 15.09 16.70
CA ALA A 101 36.41 14.42 17.59
C ALA A 101 34.95 14.79 17.24
N ASP A 102 34.69 16.05 16.90
CA ASP A 102 33.36 16.49 16.46
C ASP A 102 33.01 15.91 15.09
N GLN A 103 34.00 15.79 14.18
CA GLN A 103 33.82 15.14 12.88
C GLN A 103 33.34 13.70 13.02
N VAL A 104 34.03 12.91 13.86
CA VAL A 104 33.67 11.51 14.11
C VAL A 104 32.28 11.40 14.74
N LYS A 105 31.94 12.26 15.71
CA LYS A 105 30.60 12.29 16.34
C LYS A 105 29.48 12.61 15.34
N VAL A 106 29.70 13.57 14.44
CA VAL A 106 28.73 13.94 13.41
C VAL A 106 28.51 12.78 12.44
N ILE A 107 29.58 12.11 12.01
CA ILE A 107 29.47 10.93 11.15
C ILE A 107 28.69 9.81 11.86
N GLN A 108 29.07 9.48 13.09
CA GLN A 108 28.46 8.38 13.85
C GLN A 108 26.96 8.61 14.08
N SER A 109 26.60 9.80 14.58
CA SER A 109 25.18 10.15 14.78
C SER A 109 24.39 10.17 13.48
N SER A 110 25.00 10.57 12.36
CA SER A 110 24.34 10.54 11.04
C SER A 110 24.12 9.11 10.54
N VAL A 111 25.09 8.21 10.73
CA VAL A 111 24.95 6.79 10.41
C VAL A 111 23.86 6.13 11.25
N GLU A 112 23.80 6.43 12.55
CA GLU A 112 22.74 5.95 13.45
C GLU A 112 21.35 6.41 12.99
N ARG A 113 21.22 7.67 12.56
CA ARG A 113 19.97 8.19 11.97
C ARG A 113 19.55 7.44 10.71
N ILE A 114 20.50 7.09 9.84
CA ILE A 114 20.23 6.29 8.64
C ILE A 114 19.79 4.88 9.04
N GLN A 115 20.49 4.22 9.97
CA GLN A 115 20.15 2.88 10.42
C GLN A 115 18.76 2.82 11.07
N TRP A 116 18.42 3.82 11.90
CA TRP A 116 17.10 3.94 12.48
C TRP A 116 16.02 4.13 11.40
N ALA A 117 16.24 5.04 10.45
CA ALA A 117 15.29 5.28 9.37
C ALA A 117 15.05 4.02 8.52
N LEU A 118 16.12 3.27 8.21
CA LEU A 118 16.02 2.03 7.44
C LEU A 118 15.33 0.90 8.22
N ARG A 119 15.59 0.77 9.52
CA ARG A 119 15.00 -0.29 10.34
C ARG A 119 13.54 0.00 10.66
N GLU A 120 13.26 1.19 11.17
CA GLU A 120 12.03 1.45 11.89
C GLU A 120 10.93 1.97 10.93
N ILE A 121 11.30 2.86 10.00
CA ILE A 121 10.35 3.40 9.02
C ILE A 121 9.98 2.32 8.00
N LEU A 122 10.96 1.56 7.48
CA LEU A 122 10.70 0.56 6.43
C LEU A 122 9.99 -0.70 6.95
N SER A 123 10.18 -1.07 8.23
CA SER A 123 9.46 -2.20 8.84
C SER A 123 7.98 -1.89 9.05
N GLY A 124 7.56 -0.63 8.94
CA GLY A 124 6.18 -0.20 9.11
C GLY A 124 5.68 -0.27 10.55
N GLU A 125 6.60 -0.35 11.52
CA GLU A 125 6.30 -0.37 12.95
C GLU A 125 5.91 1.02 13.48
N ILE A 126 6.31 2.10 12.80
CA ILE A 126 5.97 3.48 13.17
C ILE A 126 4.85 4.04 12.30
N SER A 127 3.88 4.69 12.94
CA SER A 127 2.81 5.44 12.27
C SER A 127 3.35 6.72 11.60
N GLU A 128 2.78 7.14 10.46
CA GLU A 128 3.20 8.35 9.70
C GLU A 128 3.41 9.57 10.62
N ASP A 129 2.50 9.78 11.58
CA ASP A 129 2.49 10.91 12.50
C ASP A 129 3.72 10.96 13.42
N GLN A 130 4.30 9.81 13.73
CA GLN A 130 5.48 9.70 14.59
C GLN A 130 6.79 9.81 13.80
N VAL A 131 6.82 9.42 12.52
CA VAL A 131 8.02 9.51 11.67
C VAL A 131 8.42 10.97 11.37
N PHE A 132 7.43 11.86 11.23
CA PHE A 132 7.67 13.28 11.00
C PHE A 132 7.93 14.08 12.28
N SER A 133 7.46 13.58 13.42
CA SER A 133 7.57 14.26 14.71
C SER A 133 8.82 13.87 15.51
N GLN A 134 9.39 12.69 15.24
CA GLN A 134 10.53 12.15 15.98
C GLN A 134 11.74 11.91 15.06
N GLY A 135 12.89 12.48 15.43
CA GLY A 135 14.19 11.94 15.03
C GLY A 135 14.51 10.69 15.87
N PRO A 136 15.58 9.94 15.57
CA PRO A 136 15.94 8.81 16.41
C PRO A 136 16.14 9.26 17.86
N PRO A 137 15.79 8.40 18.83
CA PRO A 137 15.93 8.72 20.24
C PRO A 137 17.39 9.08 20.54
N ALA A 138 17.59 10.18 21.27
CA ALA A 138 18.91 10.52 21.79
C ALA A 138 19.36 9.38 22.71
N GLN A 139 20.42 8.65 22.33
CA GLN A 139 21.03 7.70 23.25
C GLN A 139 21.60 8.45 24.45
N LYS A 140 21.30 7.89 25.62
CA LYS A 140 21.76 8.34 26.93
C LYS A 140 23.23 7.96 27.14
#